data_AF-A0A7K3FYM4-F1
#
_entry.id   AF-A0A7K3FYM4-F1
#
_cell.length_a   1.000
_cell.length_b   1.000
_cell.length_c   1.000
_cell.angle_alpha   90.00
_cell.angle_beta   90.00
_cell.angle_gamma   90.00
#
_symmetry.space_group_name_H-M   'P 1'
#
loop_
_entity.id
_entity.type
_entity.pdbx_description
1 polymer ?
#
loop_
_entity_poly.entity_id
_entity_poly.type
_entity_poly.pdbx_seq_one_letter_code
_entity_poly.pdbx_strand_id
1 'polypeptide(L)'
;MNHPLLDLTALSPAWDLEVLQVVRSCAAPLYAVAYPTGRDGWQVSLLERPDAAVRDRFQASGTWPRAVDQQLTDRGYVALASLLCMTWTPLPRDGRGSEVFRDHHDGDTESW
;
A
#
# COMPACT_ATOMS: atom_id res chain seq x y z
N MET A 1 22.54 -16.37 -26.12
CA MET A 1 21.11 -16.13 -25.85
C MET A 1 21.02 -15.50 -24.47
N ASN A 2 20.84 -14.17 -24.43
CA ASN A 2 20.75 -13.39 -23.20
C ASN A 2 19.29 -13.43 -22.71
N HIS A 3 19.03 -14.17 -21.64
CA HIS A 3 17.86 -13.94 -20.80
C HIS A 3 18.28 -12.94 -19.73
N PRO A 4 17.69 -11.73 -19.63
CA PRO A 4 17.87 -10.93 -18.44
C PRO A 4 17.22 -11.68 -17.28
N LEU A 5 18.04 -12.20 -16.38
CA LEU A 5 17.63 -12.50 -15.02
C LEU A 5 17.00 -11.22 -14.48
N LEU A 6 15.67 -11.24 -14.31
CA LEU A 6 14.98 -10.22 -13.54
C LEU A 6 15.73 -10.09 -12.22
N ASP A 7 16.22 -8.88 -11.98
CA ASP A 7 16.92 -8.49 -10.77
C ASP A 7 15.98 -8.71 -9.58
N LEU A 8 16.04 -9.90 -8.97
CA LEU A 8 15.23 -10.27 -7.82
C LEU A 8 15.60 -9.45 -6.56
N THR A 9 16.69 -8.69 -6.63
CA THR A 9 17.12 -7.70 -5.64
C THR A 9 16.47 -6.32 -5.83
N ALA A 10 15.86 -6.03 -6.98
CA ALA A 10 15.24 -4.73 -7.25
C ALA A 10 13.87 -4.55 -6.58
N LEU A 11 13.25 -5.61 -6.05
CA LEU A 11 11.85 -5.57 -5.62
C LEU A 11 11.54 -6.12 -4.24
N SER A 12 12.51 -6.67 -3.51
CA SER A 12 12.35 -6.91 -2.07
C SER A 12 13.15 -5.85 -1.31
N PRO A 13 12.56 -4.74 -0.86
CA PRO A 13 13.16 -4.12 0.31
C PRO A 13 13.13 -5.22 1.37
N ALA A 14 14.28 -5.53 1.96
CA ALA A 14 14.25 -6.00 3.33
C ALA A 14 13.46 -4.92 4.06
N TRP A 15 12.14 -5.14 4.20
CA TRP A 15 11.28 -4.22 4.91
C TRP A 15 11.96 -4.04 6.25
N ASP A 16 12.27 -2.79 6.61
CA ASP A 16 12.87 -2.50 7.90
C ASP A 16 12.08 -3.28 8.96
N LEU A 17 12.78 -3.87 9.94
CA LEU A 17 12.15 -4.71 10.96
C LEU A 17 10.97 -3.99 11.63
N GLU A 18 11.03 -2.66 11.71
CA GLU A 18 9.96 -1.77 12.16
C GLU A 18 8.69 -1.86 11.30
N VAL A 19 8.81 -1.85 9.97
CA VAL A 19 7.67 -2.02 9.05
C VAL A 19 7.04 -3.41 9.24
N LEU A 20 7.88 -4.45 9.36
CA LEU A 20 7.39 -5.81 9.61
C LEU A 20 6.69 -5.93 10.96
N GLN A 21 7.20 -5.26 12.01
CA GLN A 21 6.57 -5.22 13.32
C GLN A 21 5.20 -4.53 13.26
N VAL A 22 5.10 -3.39 12.56
CA VAL A 22 3.84 -2.66 12.38
C VAL A 22 2.80 -3.51 11.64
N VAL A 23 3.18 -4.17 10.54
CA VAL A 23 2.30 -5.08 9.78
C VAL A 23 1.85 -6.27 10.65
N ARG A 24 2.73 -6.81 11.50
CA ARG A 24 2.38 -7.90 12.41
C ARG A 24 1.41 -7.47 13.50
N SER A 25 1.50 -6.25 14.00
CA SER A 25 0.59 -5.68 15.01
C SER A 25 -0.75 -5.19 14.46
N CYS A 26 -0.84 -4.96 13.14
CA CYS A 26 -2.04 -4.51 12.45
C CYS A 26 -3.21 -5.47 12.66
N ALA A 27 -4.43 -4.97 12.85
CA ALA A 27 -5.63 -5.81 12.97
C ALA A 27 -6.19 -6.21 11.59
N ALA A 28 -6.10 -5.31 10.61
CA ALA A 28 -6.55 -5.57 9.24
C ALA A 28 -5.74 -6.68 8.54
N PRO A 29 -6.35 -7.40 7.59
CA PRO A 29 -5.65 -8.43 6.79
C PRO A 29 -4.59 -7.84 5.85
N LEU A 30 -4.76 -6.57 5.45
CA LEU A 30 -3.86 -5.85 4.55
C LEU A 30 -3.33 -4.56 5.21
N TYR A 31 -2.09 -4.24 4.88
CA TYR A 31 -1.44 -3.00 5.29
C TYR A 31 -0.80 -2.34 4.06
N ALA A 32 -1.17 -1.10 3.76
CA ALA A 32 -0.51 -0.33 2.71
C ALA A 32 0.73 0.34 3.28
N VAL A 33 1.82 0.27 2.52
CA VAL A 33 3.01 1.11 2.71
C VAL A 33 3.22 1.93 1.44
N ALA A 34 3.49 3.21 1.61
CA ALA A 34 3.73 4.15 0.53
C ALA A 34 5.06 4.87 0.76
N TYR A 35 5.96 4.81 -0.21
CA TYR A 35 7.24 5.49 -0.18
C TYR A 35 7.31 6.52 -1.30
N PRO A 36 7.86 7.72 -1.07
CA PRO A 36 8.00 8.71 -2.13
C PRO A 36 8.94 8.19 -3.21
N THR A 37 8.57 8.39 -4.47
CA THR A 37 9.45 8.19 -5.62
C THR A 37 10.18 9.50 -5.92
N GLY A 38 11.40 9.44 -6.44
CA GLY A 38 12.18 10.63 -6.80
C GLY A 38 11.61 11.47 -7.96
N ARG A 39 10.40 11.15 -8.44
CA ARG A 39 9.66 11.89 -9.47
C ARG A 39 8.20 12.00 -9.01
N ASP A 40 7.89 13.04 -8.25
CA ASP A 40 6.54 13.48 -7.84
C ASP A 40 5.47 12.37 -7.81
N GLY A 41 5.67 11.40 -6.91
CA GLY A 41 4.78 10.25 -6.80
C GLY A 41 5.15 9.34 -5.64
N TRP A 42 4.42 8.23 -5.53
CA TRP A 42 4.53 7.29 -4.43
C TRP A 42 4.52 5.87 -4.96
N GLN A 43 5.46 5.05 -4.49
CA GLN A 43 5.42 3.61 -4.66
C GLN A 43 4.63 3.02 -3.51
N VAL A 44 3.43 2.52 -3.82
CA VAL A 44 2.55 1.88 -2.85
C VAL A 44 2.72 0.37 -2.96
N SER A 45 2.82 -0.32 -1.82
CA SER A 45 2.81 -1.78 -1.73
C SER A 45 1.74 -2.20 -0.72
N LEU A 46 0.89 -3.14 -1.11
CA LEU A 46 -0.07 -3.78 -0.22
C LEU A 46 0.57 -5.03 0.36
N LEU A 47 0.69 -5.07 1.68
CA LEU A 47 1.30 -6.16 2.42
C LEU A 47 0.21 -7.00 3.07
N GLU A 48 0.26 -8.31 2.85
CA GLU A 48 -0.63 -9.27 3.46
C GLU A 48 -0.02 -9.81 4.75
N ARG A 49 -0.83 -9.87 5.80
CA ARG A 49 -0.45 -10.52 7.06
C ARG A 49 -0.46 -12.05 6.90
N PRO A 50 0.33 -12.78 7.71
CA PRO A 50 1.25 -12.30 8.75
C PRO A 50 2.68 -12.03 8.26
N ASP A 51 3.00 -12.49 7.06
CA ASP A 51 4.38 -12.54 6.54
C ASP A 51 4.84 -11.24 5.86
N ALA A 52 3.97 -10.23 5.81
CA ALA A 52 4.17 -9.00 5.04
C ALA A 52 4.49 -9.30 3.57
N ALA A 53 3.86 -10.35 3.03
CA ALA A 53 3.98 -10.72 1.63
C ALA A 53 3.37 -9.59 0.77
N VAL A 54 4.08 -9.19 -0.29
CA VAL A 54 3.57 -8.16 -1.19
C VAL A 54 2.44 -8.78 -2.02
N ARG A 55 1.21 -8.38 -1.71
CA ARG A 55 0.00 -8.79 -2.45
C ARG A 55 -0.11 -8.02 -3.77
N ASP A 56 0.15 -6.73 -3.73
CA ASP A 56 0.10 -5.85 -4.89
C ASP A 56 1.08 -4.69 -4.72
N ARG A 57 1.51 -4.11 -5.84
CA ARG A 57 2.41 -2.97 -5.89
C ARG A 57 2.07 -2.08 -7.07
N PHE A 58 1.88 -0.79 -6.81
CA PHE A 58 1.52 0.18 -7.84
C PHE A 58 2.07 1.56 -7.55
N GLN A 59 2.17 2.38 -8.60
CA GLN A 59 2.56 3.78 -8.47
C GLN A 59 1.33 4.68 -8.35
N ALA A 60 1.40 5.63 -7.44
CA ALA A 60 0.49 6.75 -7.35
C ALA A 60 1.22 8.02 -7.80
N SER A 61 0.87 8.51 -8.99
CA SER A 61 1.44 9.76 -9.52
C SER A 61 0.70 10.95 -8.94
N GLY A 62 1.44 11.92 -8.40
CA GLY A 62 0.87 13.13 -7.80
C GLY A 62 1.05 13.24 -6.29
N THR A 63 0.36 14.23 -5.72
CA THR A 63 0.60 14.68 -4.34
C THR A 63 -0.09 13.82 -3.30
N TRP A 64 0.61 13.56 -2.20
CA TRP A 64 0.07 12.95 -0.98
C TRP A 64 -1.00 13.83 -0.31
N PRO A 65 -2.02 13.27 0.38
CA PRO A 65 -2.41 11.85 0.43
C PRO A 65 -3.28 11.43 -0.75
N ARG A 66 -3.91 12.40 -1.43
CA ARG A 66 -4.99 12.16 -2.39
C ARG A 66 -4.62 11.19 -3.52
N ALA A 67 -3.40 11.27 -4.05
CA ALA A 67 -2.97 10.36 -5.11
C ALA A 67 -2.94 8.89 -4.67
N VAL A 68 -2.51 8.63 -3.43
CA VAL A 68 -2.41 7.28 -2.87
C VAL A 68 -3.79 6.75 -2.51
N ASP A 69 -4.63 7.56 -1.88
CA ASP A 69 -6.01 7.19 -1.55
C ASP A 69 -6.81 6.88 -2.82
N GLN A 70 -6.73 7.72 -3.85
CA GLN A 70 -7.43 7.48 -5.11
C GLN A 70 -7.01 6.14 -5.74
N GLN A 71 -5.71 5.84 -5.78
CA GLN A 71 -5.23 4.58 -6.36
C GLN A 71 -5.62 3.35 -5.54
N LEU A 72 -5.83 3.49 -4.24
CA LEU A 72 -6.41 2.44 -3.40
C LEU A 72 -7.89 2.25 -3.74
N THR A 73 -8.66 3.33 -3.79
CA THR A 73 -10.09 3.30 -4.14
C THR A 73 -10.34 2.70 -5.52
N ASP A 74 -9.56 3.10 -6.53
CA ASP A 74 -9.63 2.54 -7.88
C ASP A 74 -9.37 1.02 -7.93
N ARG A 75 -8.73 0.48 -6.89
CA ARG A 75 -8.44 -0.95 -6.72
C ARG A 75 -9.40 -1.66 -5.76
N GLY A 76 -10.46 -0.99 -5.31
CA GLY A 76 -11.43 -1.54 -4.36
C GLY A 76 -10.87 -1.65 -2.95
N TYR A 77 -10.01 -0.72 -2.55
CA TYR A 77 -9.43 -0.65 -1.22
C TYR A 77 -9.67 0.72 -0.58
N VAL A 78 -9.72 0.72 0.74
CA VAL A 78 -9.81 1.95 1.53
C VAL A 78 -8.83 1.88 2.71
N ALA A 79 -8.07 2.96 2.89
CA ALA A 79 -7.16 3.10 4.03
C ALA A 79 -7.92 3.54 5.29
N LEU A 80 -7.63 2.91 6.42
CA LEU A 80 -8.22 3.22 7.71
C LEU A 80 -7.95 4.65 8.15
N ALA A 81 -6.72 5.14 7.90
CA ALA A 81 -6.35 6.51 8.20
C ALA A 81 -7.26 7.49 7.44
N SER A 82 -7.56 7.20 6.18
CA SER A 82 -8.42 8.03 5.33
C SER A 82 -9.89 7.96 5.75
N LEU A 83 -10.38 6.78 6.16
CA LEU A 83 -11.72 6.63 6.74
C LEU A 83 -11.92 7.41 8.04
N LEU A 84 -10.90 7.43 8.88
CA LEU A 84 -10.96 8.08 10.20
C LEU A 84 -10.44 9.52 10.19
N CYS A 85 -10.19 10.10 9.01
CA CYS A 85 -9.60 11.43 8.85
C CYS A 85 -8.30 11.62 9.66
N MET A 86 -7.53 10.54 9.83
CA MET A 86 -6.27 10.50 10.53
C MET A 86 -5.09 10.55 9.56
N THR A 87 -3.92 10.93 10.07
CA THR A 87 -2.69 10.80 9.31
C THR A 87 -2.25 9.34 9.28
N TRP A 88 -1.71 8.90 8.16
CA TRP A 88 -1.05 7.60 8.06
C TRP A 88 0.13 7.49 9.03
N THR A 89 0.38 6.28 9.53
CA THR A 89 1.52 6.00 10.41
C THR A 89 2.82 6.37 9.69
N PRO A 90 3.69 7.22 10.27
CA PRO A 90 5.00 7.50 9.69
C PRO A 90 5.88 6.24 9.74
N LEU A 91 6.61 5.99 8.66
CA LEU A 91 7.59 4.91 8.54
C LEU A 91 8.98 5.49 8.23
N PRO A 92 10.07 4.71 8.38
CA PRO A 92 11.41 5.15 7.99
C PRO A 92 11.48 5.60 6.53
N ARG A 93 12.49 6.42 6.18
CA ARG A 93 12.73 6.93 4.81
C ARG A 93 11.54 7.67 4.20
N ASP A 94 10.87 8.48 5.03
CA ASP A 94 9.69 9.27 4.68
C ASP A 94 8.49 8.43 4.18
N GLY A 95 8.53 7.12 4.45
CA GLY A 95 7.44 6.21 4.16
C GLY A 95 6.23 6.49 5.04
N ARG A 96 5.07 6.01 4.59
CA ARG A 96 3.81 6.16 5.30
C ARG A 96 3.05 4.84 5.21
N GLY A 97 2.37 4.46 6.29
CA GLY A 97 1.65 3.19 6.38
C GLY A 97 0.23 3.35 6.92
N SER A 98 -0.69 2.50 6.46
CA SER A 98 -2.03 2.42 7.03
C SER A 98 -2.63 1.04 6.84
N GLU A 99 -3.50 0.65 7.78
CA GLU A 99 -4.34 -0.52 7.62
C GLU A 99 -5.28 -0.31 6.44
N VAL A 100 -5.48 -1.35 5.64
CA VAL A 100 -6.32 -1.29 4.44
C VAL A 100 -7.38 -2.37 4.49
N PHE A 101 -8.60 -1.96 4.14
CA PHE A 101 -9.74 -2.85 4.02
C PHE A 101 -10.17 -2.91 2.55
N ARG A 102 -10.73 -4.05 2.14
CA ARG A 102 -11.45 -4.07 0.87
C ARG A 102 -12.67 -3.18 1.01
N ASP A 103 -12.76 -2.24 0.09
CA ASP A 103 -13.98 -1.48 -0.13
C ASP A 103 -14.94 -2.40 -0.88
N HIS A 104 -15.92 -2.97 -0.17
CA HIS A 104 -17.09 -3.56 -0.81
C HIS A 104 -17.98 -2.39 -1.26
N HIS A 105 -17.55 -1.65 -2.28
CA HIS A 105 -18.55 -1.09 -3.19
C HIS A 105 -18.98 -2.26 -4.07
N ASP A 106 -19.77 -3.16 -3.47
CA ASP A 106 -20.56 -4.09 -4.25
C ASP A 106 -21.36 -3.23 -5.21
N GLY A 107 -21.30 -3.58 -6.49
CA GLY A 107 -22.20 -3.03 -7.47
C GLY A 107 -23.60 -3.51 -7.13
N ASP A 108 -24.23 -2.89 -6.13
CA ASP A 108 -25.68 -2.75 -6.05
C ASP A 108 -26.08 -1.84 -7.22
N THR A 109 -25.94 -2.39 -8.42
CA THR A 109 -26.87 -2.10 -9.49
C THR A 109 -28.16 -2.77 -9.04
N GLU A 110 -28.85 -2.11 -8.11
CA GLU A 110 -30.21 -2.44 -7.76
C GLU A 110 -31.01 -2.44 -9.06
N SER A 111 -31.23 -3.64 -9.60
CA SER A 111 -32.17 -3.88 -10.67
C SER A 111 -33.54 -3.90 -10.01
N TRP A 112 -34.17 -2.73 -9.92
CA TRP A 112 -35.61 -2.59 -9.71
C TRP A 112 -36.28 -2.11 -11.00
#